data_AF-A0A7W9BNA7-F1
#
_entry.id   AF-A0A7W9BNA7-F1
#
_cell.length_a   1.000
_cell.length_b   1.000
_cell.length_c   1.000
_cell.angle_alpha   90.00
_cell.angle_beta   90.00
_cell.angle_gamma   90.00
#
_symmetry.space_group_name_H-M   'P 1'
#
loop_
_entity.id
_entity.type
_entity.pdbx_description
1 polymer ?
#
loop_
_entity_poly.entity_id
_entity_poly.type
_entity_poly.pdbx_seq_one_letter_code
_entity_poly.pdbx_strand_id
1 'polypeptide(L)'
;MFELRPGHVQTLQAMLSFLRPGHGDTVFASNNEICRRVGGIDERTLRRHIDRFVELGFMKRHDSPNRKRYRVRSSDGHSISYGLSLTPLLERASELLSVAQEMENNRRDRIFLRKQILTKLARLEECDPRNSLLSEVRKRLRRKLTIAEYRNLLTDVDAEYIDLSTAVDAPETIKLPANDGQIVRHHSRSIKEQKDLEDNQANEPPTIQKLISICDQAISFSTNRLHCWLDIENHARTLAPMMGIHSNTFDKAKTAVGSEKASCAIFIILQLGSQIRDFGAYFHSITLGKRVQQFNPTVLLDRLSKADTVNA
;
A
#
# COMPACT_ATOMS: atom_id res chain seq x y z
N MET A 1 -9.79 21.34 13.99
CA MET A 1 -11.13 21.17 14.58
C MET A 1 -11.08 20.90 16.07
N PHE A 2 -10.20 20.02 16.60
CA PHE A 2 -10.17 19.71 18.04
C PHE A 2 -8.82 19.97 18.75
N GLU A 3 -7.85 20.61 18.07
CA GLU A 3 -6.49 20.87 18.58
C GLU A 3 -5.78 19.66 19.20
N LEU A 4 -6.21 18.45 18.82
CA LEU A 4 -5.62 17.21 19.31
C LEU A 4 -4.29 16.95 18.60
N ARG A 5 -3.21 16.98 19.38
CA ARG A 5 -1.89 16.50 18.93
C ARG A 5 -1.86 14.97 18.78
N PRO A 6 -0.94 14.40 17.97
CA PRO A 6 -0.82 12.95 17.77
C PRO A 6 -0.70 12.14 19.07
N GLY A 7 0.00 12.67 20.08
CA GLY A 7 0.13 12.01 21.39
C GLY A 7 -1.20 11.83 22.14
N HIS A 8 -2.16 12.75 21.96
CA HIS A 8 -3.51 12.58 22.50
C HIS A 8 -4.19 11.38 21.82
N VAL A 9 -4.14 11.32 20.48
CA VAL A 9 -4.77 10.23 19.72
C VAL A 9 -4.22 8.86 20.12
N GLN A 10 -2.90 8.74 20.32
CA GLN A 10 -2.29 7.51 20.84
C GLN A 10 -2.79 7.13 22.24
N THR A 11 -2.95 8.12 23.12
CA THR A 11 -3.50 7.92 24.46
C THR A 11 -4.94 7.44 24.40
N LEU A 12 -5.75 8.05 23.53
CA LEU A 12 -7.13 7.64 23.33
C LEU A 12 -7.23 6.23 22.76
N GLN A 13 -6.39 5.88 21.79
CA GLN A 13 -6.33 4.53 21.22
C GLN A 13 -5.98 3.48 22.29
N ALA A 14 -5.00 3.78 23.16
CA ALA A 14 -4.68 2.91 24.29
C ALA A 14 -5.87 2.76 25.24
N MET A 15 -6.58 3.84 25.56
CA MET A 15 -7.78 3.79 26.42
C MET A 15 -8.89 2.93 25.81
N LEU A 16 -9.19 3.11 24.52
CA LEU A 16 -10.16 2.30 23.79
C LEU A 16 -9.78 0.81 23.79
N SER A 17 -8.48 0.48 23.76
CA SER A 17 -8.02 -0.92 23.83
C SER A 17 -8.31 -1.63 25.16
N PHE A 18 -8.66 -0.88 26.22
CA PHE A 18 -9.10 -1.46 27.49
C PHE A 18 -10.62 -1.71 27.54
N LEU A 19 -11.38 -1.17 26.59
CA LEU A 19 -12.81 -1.46 26.47
C LEU A 19 -13.00 -2.81 25.78
N ARG A 20 -13.68 -3.73 26.45
CA ARG A 20 -14.11 -5.00 25.86
C ARG A 20 -15.55 -4.88 25.35
N PRO A 21 -15.91 -5.52 24.23
CA PRO A 21 -17.29 -5.56 23.77
C PRO A 21 -18.22 -6.05 24.88
N GLY A 22 -19.29 -5.30 25.17
CA GLY A 22 -20.28 -5.65 26.21
C GLY A 22 -19.88 -5.35 27.66
N HIS A 23 -18.71 -4.76 27.92
CA HIS A 23 -18.25 -4.43 29.29
C HIS A 23 -18.47 -2.96 29.70
N GLY A 24 -19.13 -2.17 28.85
CA GLY A 24 -19.41 -0.75 29.06
C GLY A 24 -18.25 0.17 28.67
N ASP A 25 -18.49 1.47 28.78
CA ASP A 25 -17.63 2.50 28.18
C ASP A 25 -16.63 3.12 29.17
N THR A 26 -16.48 2.50 30.35
CA THR A 26 -15.65 3.02 31.44
C THR A 26 -14.31 2.30 31.51
N VAL A 27 -13.22 3.05 31.48
CA VAL A 27 -11.85 2.55 31.62
C VAL A 27 -11.47 2.48 33.09
N PHE A 28 -11.16 1.26 33.55
CA PHE A 28 -10.72 0.97 34.93
C PHE A 28 -9.20 0.81 35.08
N ALA A 29 -8.46 0.80 33.96
CA ALA A 29 -7.02 0.63 33.97
C ALA A 29 -6.33 1.70 34.83
N SER A 30 -5.31 1.28 35.58
CA SER A 30 -4.49 2.20 36.38
C SER A 30 -3.71 3.15 35.46
N ASN A 31 -3.28 4.30 35.98
CA ASN A 31 -2.45 5.21 35.20
C ASN A 31 -1.18 4.55 34.69
N ASN A 32 -0.54 3.71 35.51
CA ASN A 32 0.65 2.94 35.12
C ASN A 32 0.37 2.00 33.94
N GLU A 33 -0.76 1.29 33.94
CA GLU A 33 -1.13 0.40 32.84
C GLU A 33 -1.45 1.16 31.55
N ILE A 34 -2.12 2.31 31.65
CA ILE A 34 -2.37 3.18 30.50
C ILE A 34 -1.04 3.73 29.94
N CYS A 35 -0.18 4.24 30.81
CA CYS A 35 1.16 4.72 30.45
C CYS A 35 1.99 3.65 29.73
N ARG A 36 1.99 2.41 30.25
CA ARG A 36 2.64 1.25 29.62
C ARG A 36 2.07 0.99 28.23
N ARG A 37 0.74 0.94 28.08
CA ARG A 37 0.07 0.63 26.80
C ARG A 37 0.30 1.67 25.70
N VAL A 38 0.41 2.95 26.05
CA VAL A 38 0.69 4.04 25.09
C VAL A 38 2.12 3.97 24.53
N GLY A 39 3.02 3.23 25.18
CA GLY A 39 4.44 3.16 24.81
C GLY A 39 5.35 3.91 25.79
N GLY A 40 4.96 4.00 27.07
CA GLY A 40 5.83 4.51 28.14
C GLY A 40 5.77 6.03 28.35
N ILE A 41 4.59 6.64 28.24
CA ILE A 41 4.44 8.06 28.61
C ILE A 41 4.49 8.24 30.14
N ASP A 42 5.05 9.36 30.59
CA ASP A 42 5.02 9.71 32.01
C ASP A 42 3.59 9.99 32.50
N GLU A 43 3.32 9.72 33.78
CA GLU A 43 1.99 9.90 34.38
C GLU A 43 1.51 11.36 34.31
N ARG A 44 2.41 12.35 34.44
CA ARG A 44 2.05 13.77 34.31
C ARG A 44 1.51 14.07 32.91
N THR A 45 2.09 13.44 31.89
CA THR A 45 1.64 13.58 30.50
C THR A 45 0.28 12.94 30.30
N LEU A 46 0.08 11.73 30.85
CA LEU A 46 -1.22 11.07 30.82
C LEU A 46 -2.32 11.92 31.47
N ARG A 47 -2.06 12.49 32.66
CA ARG A 47 -3.03 13.36 33.34
C ARG A 47 -3.41 14.57 32.49
N ARG A 48 -2.42 15.25 31.89
CA ARG A 48 -2.65 16.37 30.95
C ARG A 48 -3.51 15.96 29.75
N HIS A 49 -3.27 14.78 29.17
CA HIS A 49 -4.10 14.29 28.08
C HIS A 49 -5.54 14.04 28.52
N ILE A 50 -5.74 13.44 29.71
CA ILE A 50 -7.07 13.22 30.28
C ILE A 50 -7.78 14.55 30.54
N ASP A 51 -7.11 15.51 31.18
CA ASP A 51 -7.66 16.84 31.43
C ASP A 51 -8.15 17.48 30.12
N ARG A 52 -7.33 17.41 29.06
CA ARG A 52 -7.70 17.92 27.74
C ARG A 52 -8.91 17.20 27.14
N PHE A 53 -9.04 15.89 27.31
CA PHE A 53 -10.21 15.16 26.83
C PHE A 53 -11.48 15.48 27.61
N VAL A 54 -11.36 15.77 28.90
CA VAL A 54 -12.47 16.22 29.73
C VAL A 54 -12.90 17.63 29.31
N GLU A 55 -11.96 18.56 29.09
CA GLU A 55 -12.22 19.90 28.57
C GLU A 55 -12.95 19.88 27.22
N LEU A 56 -12.56 18.98 26.31
CA LEU A 56 -13.18 18.83 24.98
C LEU A 56 -14.54 18.09 25.01
N GLY A 57 -14.97 17.64 26.19
CA GLY A 57 -16.21 16.88 26.35
C GLY A 57 -16.17 15.48 25.73
N PHE A 58 -14.98 14.90 25.55
CA PHE A 58 -14.81 13.53 25.07
C PHE A 58 -14.78 12.50 26.20
N MET A 59 -14.52 12.93 27.44
CA MET A 59 -14.48 12.03 28.59
C MET A 59 -15.13 12.66 29.82
N LYS A 60 -15.64 11.81 30.71
CA LYS A 60 -16.10 12.20 32.06
C LYS A 60 -15.34 11.42 33.12
N ARG A 61 -15.00 12.08 34.23
CA ARG A 61 -14.42 11.43 35.41
C ARG A 61 -15.55 11.00 36.33
N HIS A 62 -15.61 9.70 36.62
CA HIS A 62 -16.45 9.13 37.66
C HIS A 62 -15.55 8.69 38.81
N ASP A 63 -15.25 9.62 39.71
CA ASP A 63 -14.35 9.36 40.83
C ASP A 63 -15.07 8.59 41.93
N SER A 64 -14.42 7.56 42.47
CA SER A 64 -14.88 6.88 43.68
C SER A 64 -14.50 7.66 44.94
N PRO A 65 -15.12 7.38 46.11
CA PRO A 65 -14.73 7.99 47.38
C PRO A 65 -13.23 7.86 47.69
N ASN A 66 -12.61 6.74 47.29
CA ASN A 66 -11.18 6.47 47.50
C ASN A 66 -10.30 6.88 46.30
N ARG A 67 -10.84 7.56 45.29
CA ARG A 67 -10.17 7.91 44.01
C ARG A 67 -9.56 6.73 43.25
N LYS A 68 -9.97 5.50 43.59
CA LYS A 68 -9.59 4.28 42.87
C LYS A 68 -10.57 4.02 41.73
N ARG A 69 -10.09 3.39 40.66
CA ARG A 69 -10.93 2.97 39.53
C ARG A 69 -11.31 1.51 39.70
N TYR A 70 -12.60 1.20 39.78
CA TYR A 70 -13.11 -0.16 39.95
C TYR A 70 -14.57 -0.26 39.51
N ARG A 71 -15.02 -1.49 39.28
CA ARG A 71 -16.41 -1.84 38.98
C ARG A 71 -16.93 -2.82 40.02
N VAL A 72 -18.11 -2.56 40.55
CA VAL A 72 -18.83 -3.48 41.44
C VAL A 72 -20.10 -3.95 40.74
N ARG A 73 -20.41 -5.24 40.82
CA ARG A 73 -21.62 -5.83 40.27
C ARG A 73 -22.48 -6.36 41.42
N SER A 74 -23.77 -6.06 41.39
CA SER A 74 -24.77 -6.70 42.26
C SER A 74 -25.07 -8.11 41.76
N SER A 75 -25.62 -8.95 42.65
CA SER A 75 -26.18 -10.26 42.30
C SER A 75 -27.25 -10.15 41.22
N ASP A 76 -27.99 -9.04 41.20
CA ASP A 76 -29.12 -8.80 40.31
C ASP A 76 -28.69 -8.26 38.93
N GLY A 77 -27.38 -8.25 38.64
CA GLY A 77 -26.82 -7.83 37.35
C GLY A 77 -26.58 -6.33 37.21
N HIS A 78 -27.02 -5.50 38.15
CA HIS A 78 -26.68 -4.06 38.17
C HIS A 78 -25.19 -3.84 38.39
N SER A 79 -24.59 -2.85 37.72
CA SER A 79 -23.16 -2.55 37.87
C SER A 79 -22.90 -1.06 38.08
N ILE A 80 -22.07 -0.74 39.08
CA ILE A 80 -21.58 0.61 39.35
C ILE A 80 -20.12 0.66 38.95
N SER A 81 -19.76 1.68 38.16
CA SER A 81 -18.44 1.82 37.55
C SER A 81 -17.82 3.17 37.94
N TYR A 82 -16.64 3.14 38.55
CA TYR A 82 -15.84 4.32 38.88
C TYR A 82 -14.55 4.31 38.05
N GLY A 83 -14.32 5.36 37.26
CA GLY A 83 -13.22 5.42 36.30
C GLY A 83 -13.34 6.56 35.30
N LEU A 84 -12.72 6.39 34.13
CA LEU A 84 -12.82 7.34 33.02
C LEU A 84 -13.91 6.85 32.06
N SER A 85 -15.03 7.57 31.97
CA SER A 85 -16.11 7.25 31.03
C SER A 85 -15.82 7.87 29.66
N LEU A 86 -15.84 7.02 28.63
CA LEU A 86 -15.75 7.39 27.21
C LEU A 86 -17.13 7.54 26.56
N THR A 87 -18.23 7.42 27.32
CA THR A 87 -19.60 7.57 26.80
C THR A 87 -19.79 8.85 25.95
N PRO A 88 -19.32 10.06 26.37
CA PRO A 88 -19.48 11.27 25.56
C PRO A 88 -18.81 11.21 24.20
N LEU A 89 -17.66 10.51 24.10
CA LEU A 89 -16.96 10.30 22.83
C LEU A 89 -17.75 9.34 21.93
N LEU A 90 -18.29 8.26 22.50
CA LEU A 90 -19.03 7.24 21.75
C LEU A 90 -20.37 7.77 21.26
N GLU A 91 -21.08 8.55 22.06
CA GLU A 91 -22.32 9.23 21.66
C GLU A 91 -22.08 10.19 20.47
N ARG A 92 -20.92 10.86 20.45
CA ARG A 92 -20.51 11.78 19.37
C ARG A 92 -19.74 11.09 18.23
N ALA A 93 -19.62 9.77 18.25
CA ALA A 93 -18.78 9.06 17.30
C ALA A 93 -19.26 9.23 15.85
N SER A 94 -20.57 9.26 15.62
CA SER A 94 -21.16 9.45 14.28
C SER A 94 -20.78 10.81 13.68
N GLU A 95 -20.89 11.90 14.45
CA GLU A 95 -20.47 13.25 14.09
C GLU A 95 -18.97 13.30 13.77
N LEU A 96 -18.14 12.70 14.61
CA LEU A 96 -16.69 12.67 14.40
C LEU A 96 -16.30 11.88 13.15
N LEU A 97 -16.97 10.77 12.88
CA LEU A 97 -16.75 9.95 11.69
C LEU A 97 -17.19 10.67 10.42
N SER A 98 -18.32 11.39 10.42
CA SER A 98 -18.77 12.15 9.26
C SER A 98 -17.78 13.27 8.92
N VAL A 99 -17.32 14.02 9.94
CA VAL A 99 -16.30 15.06 9.77
C VAL A 99 -14.99 14.47 9.24
N ALA A 100 -14.53 13.35 9.81
CA ALA A 100 -13.30 12.69 9.36
C ALA A 100 -13.41 12.23 7.89
N GLN A 101 -14.56 11.66 7.51
CA GLN A 101 -14.83 11.23 6.15
C GLN A 101 -14.85 12.41 5.18
N GLU A 102 -15.47 13.53 5.56
CA GLU A 102 -15.47 14.75 4.75
C GLU A 102 -14.05 15.30 4.55
N MET A 103 -13.22 15.31 5.61
CA MET A 103 -11.83 15.74 5.51
C MET A 103 -10.99 14.86 4.56
N GLU A 104 -11.22 13.55 4.59
CA GLU A 104 -10.54 12.60 3.71
C GLU A 104 -11.02 12.70 2.26
N ASN A 105 -12.33 12.86 2.03
CA ASN A 105 -12.89 13.15 0.70
C ASN A 105 -12.30 14.46 0.15
N ASN A 106 -12.29 15.51 0.96
CA ASN A 106 -11.68 16.79 0.61
C ASN A 106 -10.17 16.67 0.31
N ARG A 107 -9.46 15.72 0.93
CA ARG A 107 -8.06 15.42 0.59
C ARG A 107 -7.95 14.73 -0.76
N ARG A 108 -8.79 13.72 -1.03
CA ARG A 108 -8.83 12.98 -2.30
C ARG A 108 -9.19 13.90 -3.46
N ASP A 109 -10.22 14.71 -3.31
CA ASP A 109 -10.69 15.65 -4.32
C ASP A 109 -9.60 16.66 -4.69
N ARG A 110 -8.87 17.20 -3.71
CA ARG A 110 -7.73 18.09 -3.99
C ARG A 110 -6.63 17.40 -4.79
N ILE A 111 -6.33 16.13 -4.51
CA ILE A 111 -5.34 15.36 -5.27
C ILE A 111 -5.85 15.09 -6.69
N PHE A 112 -7.12 14.69 -6.82
CA PHE A 112 -7.76 14.40 -8.09
C PHE A 112 -7.82 15.64 -8.99
N LEU A 113 -8.37 16.75 -8.50
CA LEU A 113 -8.47 18.01 -9.25
C LEU A 113 -7.09 18.52 -9.66
N ARG A 114 -6.10 18.49 -8.75
CA ARG A 114 -4.73 18.87 -9.10
C ARG A 114 -4.17 18.01 -10.23
N LYS A 115 -4.37 16.69 -10.18
CA LYS A 115 -3.92 15.80 -11.26
C LYS A 115 -4.63 16.09 -12.58
N GLN A 116 -5.95 16.28 -12.53
CA GLN A 116 -6.75 16.59 -13.71
C GLN A 116 -6.27 17.89 -14.38
N ILE A 117 -6.04 18.95 -13.59
CA ILE A 117 -5.47 20.22 -14.08
C ILE A 117 -4.10 19.99 -14.71
N LEU A 118 -3.20 19.25 -14.04
CA LEU A 118 -1.86 18.99 -14.58
C LEU A 118 -1.89 18.21 -15.90
N THR A 119 -2.77 17.21 -16.02
CA THR A 119 -2.93 16.45 -17.28
C THR A 119 -3.42 17.35 -18.42
N LYS A 120 -4.39 18.23 -18.14
CA LYS A 120 -4.90 19.18 -19.14
C LYS A 120 -3.87 20.22 -19.54
N LEU A 121 -3.12 20.77 -18.57
CA LEU A 121 -2.01 21.67 -18.83
C LEU A 121 -0.92 21.03 -19.70
N ALA A 122 -0.59 19.75 -19.49
CA ALA A 122 0.40 19.06 -20.32
C ALA A 122 -0.05 18.96 -21.79
N ARG A 123 -1.33 18.65 -22.03
CA ARG A 123 -1.89 18.63 -23.39
C ARG A 123 -1.93 20.02 -24.03
N LEU A 124 -2.31 21.04 -23.25
CA LEU A 124 -2.30 22.42 -23.73
C LEU A 124 -0.88 22.88 -24.09
N GLU A 125 0.13 22.45 -23.33
CA GLU A 125 1.53 22.76 -23.62
C GLU A 125 2.05 22.08 -24.90
N GLU A 126 1.53 20.88 -25.24
CA GLU A 126 1.83 20.23 -26.53
C GLU A 126 1.22 20.99 -27.72
N CYS A 127 0.00 21.55 -27.57
CA CYS A 127 -0.70 22.27 -28.63
C CYS A 127 -0.26 23.74 -28.77
N ASP A 128 -0.10 24.45 -27.66
CA ASP A 128 0.35 25.85 -27.63
C ASP A 128 1.32 26.10 -26.45
N PRO A 129 2.63 25.94 -26.69
CA PRO A 129 3.65 26.18 -25.67
C PRO A 129 3.74 27.65 -25.19
N ARG A 130 3.15 28.61 -25.90
CA ARG A 130 3.26 30.04 -25.61
C ARG A 130 2.05 30.61 -24.86
N ASN A 131 1.06 29.77 -24.53
CA ASN A 131 -0.12 30.21 -23.82
C ASN A 131 0.24 30.78 -22.42
N SER A 132 -0.12 32.04 -22.17
CA SER A 132 0.14 32.76 -20.91
C SER A 132 -0.51 32.08 -19.71
N LEU A 133 -1.67 31.43 -19.92
CA LEU A 133 -2.43 30.74 -18.90
C LEU A 133 -1.66 29.57 -18.27
N LEU A 134 -0.83 28.86 -19.05
CA LEU A 134 0.03 27.77 -18.54
C LEU A 134 0.91 28.26 -17.38
N SER A 135 1.50 29.45 -17.52
CA SER A 135 2.37 30.05 -16.52
C SER A 135 1.59 30.52 -15.29
N GLU A 136 0.40 31.08 -15.47
CA GLU A 136 -0.44 31.56 -14.37
C GLU A 136 -0.99 30.41 -13.52
N VAL A 137 -1.49 29.35 -14.15
CA VAL A 137 -2.00 28.18 -13.44
C VAL A 137 -0.88 27.48 -12.69
N ARG A 138 0.30 27.31 -13.29
CA ARG A 138 1.49 26.76 -12.59
C ARG A 138 1.89 27.60 -11.39
N LYS A 139 1.87 28.94 -11.51
CA LYS A 139 2.13 29.86 -10.38
C LYS A 139 1.14 29.62 -9.25
N ARG A 140 -0.16 29.53 -9.54
CA ARG A 140 -1.21 29.27 -8.55
C ARG A 140 -1.05 27.89 -7.89
N LEU A 141 -0.72 26.85 -8.66
CA LEU A 141 -0.51 25.49 -8.14
C LEU A 141 0.71 25.31 -7.22
N ARG A 142 1.58 26.32 -7.05
CA ARG A 142 2.70 26.27 -6.09
C ARG A 142 2.26 26.35 -4.63
N ARG A 143 1.11 26.98 -4.34
CA ARG A 143 0.53 27.02 -2.99
C ARG A 143 -0.55 25.95 -2.83
N LYS A 144 -0.96 25.70 -1.58
CA LYS A 144 -2.06 24.79 -1.28
C LYS A 144 -3.40 25.52 -1.45
N LEU A 145 -4.16 25.14 -2.47
CA LEU A 145 -5.47 25.73 -2.78
C LEU A 145 -6.61 25.01 -2.04
N THR A 146 -7.69 25.74 -1.83
CA THR A 146 -8.99 25.22 -1.44
C THR A 146 -9.65 24.47 -2.59
N ILE A 147 -10.67 23.65 -2.30
CA ILE A 147 -11.39 22.88 -3.34
C ILE A 147 -12.11 23.83 -4.30
N ALA A 148 -12.71 24.91 -3.79
CA ALA A 148 -13.35 25.93 -4.61
C ALA A 148 -12.36 26.57 -5.59
N GLU A 149 -11.17 26.96 -5.11
CA GLU A 149 -10.12 27.51 -5.98
C GLU A 149 -9.62 26.48 -7.01
N TYR A 150 -9.50 25.18 -6.65
CA TYR A 150 -9.15 24.13 -7.60
C TYR A 150 -10.22 23.92 -8.66
N ARG A 151 -11.52 23.98 -8.30
CA ARG A 151 -12.62 23.86 -9.26
C ARG A 151 -12.63 25.04 -10.23
N ASN A 152 -12.48 26.28 -9.73
CA ASN A 152 -12.40 27.46 -10.58
C ASN A 152 -11.21 27.36 -11.55
N LEU A 153 -10.04 26.97 -11.06
CA LEU A 153 -8.87 26.73 -11.92
C LEU A 153 -9.09 25.66 -12.98
N LEU A 154 -9.82 24.59 -12.64
CA LEU A 154 -10.15 23.55 -13.61
C LEU A 154 -11.09 24.10 -14.68
N THR A 155 -12.09 24.90 -14.30
CA THR A 155 -13.00 25.57 -15.25
C THR A 155 -12.25 26.52 -16.18
N ASP A 156 -11.31 27.32 -15.65
CA ASP A 156 -10.47 28.22 -16.46
C ASP A 156 -9.65 27.43 -17.50
N VAL A 157 -9.05 26.30 -17.08
CA VAL A 157 -8.27 25.42 -17.97
C VAL A 157 -9.16 24.67 -18.95
N ASP A 158 -10.38 24.30 -18.56
CA ASP A 158 -11.34 23.62 -19.41
C ASP A 158 -11.86 24.53 -20.53
N ALA A 159 -12.10 25.81 -20.25
CA ALA A 159 -12.53 26.79 -21.26
C ALA A 159 -11.48 26.92 -22.37
N GLU A 160 -10.22 27.14 -22.01
CA GLU A 160 -9.09 27.18 -22.96
C GLU A 160 -8.93 25.85 -23.72
N TYR A 161 -9.10 24.73 -23.03
CA TYR A 161 -9.01 23.41 -23.67
C TYR A 161 -10.13 23.19 -24.70
N ILE A 162 -11.34 23.68 -24.43
CA ILE A 162 -12.46 23.62 -25.37
C ILE A 162 -12.19 24.53 -26.57
N ASP A 163 -11.68 25.75 -26.36
CA ASP A 163 -11.37 26.69 -27.42
C ASP A 163 -10.32 26.11 -28.40
N LEU A 164 -9.29 25.41 -27.90
CA LEU A 164 -8.34 24.67 -28.73
C LEU A 164 -8.95 23.43 -29.42
N SER A 165 -9.97 22.80 -28.83
CA SER A 165 -10.64 21.60 -29.37
C SER A 165 -11.71 21.91 -30.42
N THR A 166 -12.03 23.18 -30.70
CA THR A 166 -13.00 23.56 -31.75
C THR A 166 -12.45 23.49 -33.17
N ALA A 167 -11.15 23.21 -33.35
CA ALA A 167 -10.56 22.93 -34.64
C ALA A 167 -10.05 21.48 -34.69
N VAL A 168 -10.90 20.58 -35.22
CA VAL A 168 -10.52 19.27 -35.79
C VAL A 168 -9.97 18.23 -34.78
N ASP A 169 -10.81 17.26 -34.38
CA ASP A 169 -10.55 15.83 -34.69
C ASP A 169 -11.56 14.87 -34.02
N ALA A 170 -12.14 14.02 -34.86
CA ALA A 170 -12.70 12.72 -34.47
C ALA A 170 -11.54 11.72 -34.30
N PRO A 171 -11.50 10.85 -33.27
CA PRO A 171 -10.42 9.89 -33.18
C PRO A 171 -10.81 8.54 -33.79
N GLU A 172 -10.36 8.30 -35.02
CA GLU A 172 -10.04 6.93 -35.45
C GLU A 172 -8.72 6.47 -34.79
N THR A 173 -8.73 5.22 -34.35
CA THR A 173 -7.69 4.51 -33.59
C THR A 173 -6.45 4.15 -34.42
N ILE A 174 -5.24 4.35 -33.89
CA ILE A 174 -4.06 3.50 -34.23
C ILE A 174 -3.19 3.25 -32.98
N LYS A 175 -2.89 1.97 -32.72
CA LYS A 175 -1.96 1.48 -31.70
C LYS A 175 -0.50 1.63 -32.18
N LEU A 176 0.31 2.40 -31.43
CA LEU A 176 1.69 2.16 -30.89
C LEU A 176 2.71 1.31 -31.70
N PRO A 177 4.05 1.59 -31.65
CA PRO A 177 4.82 1.43 -30.40
C PRO A 177 6.15 2.22 -30.19
N ALA A 178 6.69 2.03 -28.97
CA ALA A 178 8.09 2.16 -28.51
C ALA A 178 8.61 3.59 -28.30
N ASN A 179 8.72 4.04 -27.04
CA ASN A 179 9.87 3.84 -26.15
C ASN A 179 11.05 4.74 -26.54
N ASP A 180 11.22 5.84 -25.81
CA ASP A 180 12.55 6.37 -25.61
C ASP A 180 12.78 6.71 -24.13
N GLY A 181 14.00 6.42 -23.72
CA GLY A 181 14.38 6.20 -22.34
C GLY A 181 14.52 7.48 -21.52
N GLN A 182 14.39 7.27 -20.20
CA GLN A 182 14.98 8.08 -19.12
C GLN A 182 14.25 9.42 -18.88
N ILE A 183 13.75 9.72 -17.69
CA ILE A 183 14.57 9.90 -16.48
C ILE A 183 13.78 9.50 -15.22
N VAL A 184 14.45 8.65 -14.45
CA VAL A 184 14.19 8.28 -13.06
C VAL A 184 14.05 9.52 -12.18
N ARG A 185 12.87 9.73 -11.57
CA ARG A 185 12.69 10.21 -10.17
C ARG A 185 11.29 9.86 -9.65
N HIS A 186 11.10 8.63 -9.16
CA HIS A 186 9.97 8.34 -8.28
C HIS A 186 10.47 8.17 -6.84
N HIS A 187 10.39 9.25 -6.08
CA HIS A 187 10.25 9.14 -4.63
C HIS A 187 8.81 8.72 -4.33
N SER A 188 8.55 7.42 -4.19
CA SER A 188 7.36 6.92 -3.51
C SER A 188 7.71 6.60 -2.06
N ARG A 189 7.17 7.40 -1.13
CA ARG A 189 7.26 7.16 0.30
C ARG A 189 6.39 5.98 0.73
N SER A 190 7.04 5.08 1.45
CA SER A 190 6.58 4.17 2.51
C SER A 190 5.54 3.10 2.17
N ILE A 191 6.05 1.90 1.85
CA ILE A 191 5.74 0.71 2.65
C ILE A 191 7.10 0.26 3.23
N LYS A 192 7.15 -0.01 4.54
CA LYS A 192 8.38 -0.46 5.24
C LYS A 192 8.77 -1.83 4.69
N GLU A 193 9.98 -1.95 4.18
CA GLU A 193 10.68 -3.24 4.11
C GLU A 193 11.96 -3.13 4.94
N GLN A 194 12.20 -4.18 5.71
CA GLN A 194 13.29 -4.27 6.68
C GLN A 194 14.63 -4.15 5.96
N LYS A 195 15.46 -3.23 6.46
CA LYS A 195 16.90 -3.25 6.20
C LYS A 195 17.46 -4.46 6.94
N ASP A 196 17.71 -5.53 6.21
CA ASP A 196 18.81 -6.41 6.53
C ASP A 196 19.83 -6.27 5.40
N LEU A 197 21.05 -5.91 5.81
CA LEU A 197 22.24 -5.86 4.99
C LEU A 197 22.55 -7.30 4.58
N GLU A 198 22.28 -7.67 3.33
CA GLU A 198 22.90 -8.84 2.73
C GLU A 198 23.57 -8.44 1.42
N ASP A 199 24.80 -8.92 1.31
CA ASP A 199 25.84 -8.52 0.39
C ASP A 199 25.45 -8.51 -1.09
N ASN A 200 26.12 -7.63 -1.83
CA ASN A 200 26.30 -7.74 -3.27
C ASN A 200 27.04 -9.03 -3.63
N GLN A 201 26.34 -10.16 -3.64
CA GLN A 201 26.80 -11.39 -4.28
C GLN A 201 25.86 -11.77 -5.42
N ALA A 202 26.34 -11.45 -6.61
CA ALA A 202 26.19 -12.17 -7.87
C ALA A 202 24.76 -12.42 -8.39
N ASN A 203 24.47 -11.76 -9.51
CA ASN A 203 23.38 -12.06 -10.46
C ASN A 203 23.58 -13.40 -11.18
N GLU A 204 24.28 -14.36 -10.57
CA GLU A 204 24.71 -15.61 -11.18
C GLU A 204 23.54 -16.62 -11.17
N PRO A 205 23.29 -17.31 -12.29
CA PRO A 205 22.24 -18.32 -12.38
C PRO A 205 22.46 -19.45 -11.34
N PRO A 206 21.39 -19.98 -10.71
CA PRO A 206 21.51 -21.11 -9.79
C PRO A 206 22.10 -22.34 -10.48
N THR A 207 22.89 -23.15 -9.78
CA THR A 207 23.39 -24.42 -10.34
C THR A 207 22.22 -25.31 -10.79
N ILE A 208 22.30 -25.90 -12.00
CA ILE A 208 21.26 -26.77 -12.59
C ILE A 208 20.76 -27.83 -11.60
N GLN A 209 21.67 -28.46 -10.87
CA GLN A 209 21.33 -29.50 -9.89
C GLN A 209 20.38 -29.00 -8.79
N LYS A 210 20.55 -27.75 -8.34
CA LYS A 210 19.72 -27.13 -7.31
C LYS A 210 18.32 -26.81 -7.83
N LEU A 211 18.21 -26.35 -9.07
CA LEU A 211 16.92 -26.12 -9.72
C LEU A 211 16.17 -27.44 -9.91
N ILE A 212 16.88 -28.49 -10.31
CA ILE A 212 16.29 -29.81 -10.50
C ILE A 212 15.83 -30.40 -9.16
N SER A 213 16.61 -30.30 -8.10
CA SER A 213 16.21 -30.88 -6.80
C SER A 213 15.02 -30.20 -6.12
N ILE A 214 14.65 -28.98 -6.54
CA ILE A 214 13.61 -28.17 -5.88
C ILE A 214 12.33 -28.10 -6.72
N CYS A 215 12.45 -28.11 -8.04
CA CYS A 215 11.30 -27.91 -8.94
C CYS A 215 10.76 -29.26 -9.47
N ASP A 216 10.39 -30.16 -8.56
CA ASP A 216 9.90 -31.51 -8.88
C ASP A 216 8.69 -31.50 -9.82
N GLN A 217 7.78 -30.53 -9.64
CA GLN A 217 6.58 -30.40 -10.48
C GLN A 217 6.94 -30.09 -11.94
N ALA A 218 8.00 -29.32 -12.20
CA ALA A 218 8.42 -29.05 -13.56
C ALA A 218 9.10 -30.27 -14.20
N ILE A 219 9.82 -31.06 -13.39
CA ILE A 219 10.53 -32.26 -13.86
C ILE A 219 9.57 -33.40 -14.14
N SER A 220 8.47 -33.55 -13.40
CA SER A 220 7.50 -34.62 -13.63
C SER A 220 6.88 -34.58 -15.02
N PHE A 221 6.89 -33.41 -15.68
CA PHE A 221 6.42 -33.25 -17.06
C PHE A 221 7.54 -33.42 -18.12
N SER A 222 8.78 -33.65 -17.71
CA SER A 222 9.90 -33.81 -18.65
C SER A 222 9.90 -35.22 -19.26
N THR A 223 10.03 -35.28 -20.58
CA THR A 223 10.17 -36.55 -21.32
C THR A 223 11.62 -37.02 -21.40
N ASN A 224 12.57 -36.09 -21.28
CA ASN A 224 14.01 -36.31 -21.35
C ASN A 224 14.70 -35.83 -20.08
N ARG A 225 15.83 -36.44 -19.74
CA ARG A 225 16.63 -36.04 -18.58
C ARG A 225 17.32 -34.70 -18.85
N LEU A 226 17.10 -33.74 -17.96
CA LEU A 226 17.65 -32.38 -18.07
C LEU A 226 19.10 -32.36 -17.58
N HIS A 227 20.07 -32.18 -18.49
CA HIS A 227 21.50 -32.19 -18.16
C HIS A 227 22.20 -30.85 -18.39
N CYS A 228 21.67 -30.03 -19.31
CA CYS A 228 22.21 -28.71 -19.60
C CYS A 228 21.12 -27.62 -19.63
N TRP A 229 21.54 -26.35 -19.61
CA TRP A 229 20.62 -25.22 -19.66
C TRP A 229 19.76 -25.15 -20.92
N LEU A 230 20.28 -25.67 -22.04
CA LEU A 230 19.52 -25.74 -23.29
C LEU A 230 18.32 -26.70 -23.16
N ASP A 231 18.49 -27.82 -22.44
CA ASP A 231 17.39 -28.74 -22.16
C ASP A 231 16.32 -28.08 -21.29
N ILE A 232 16.76 -27.32 -20.27
CA ILE A 232 15.88 -26.58 -19.36
C ILE A 232 15.11 -25.48 -20.12
N GLU A 233 15.76 -24.76 -21.03
CA GLU A 233 15.09 -23.75 -21.87
C GLU A 233 14.02 -24.40 -22.75
N ASN A 234 14.37 -25.48 -23.44
CA ASN A 234 13.43 -26.17 -24.32
C ASN A 234 12.22 -26.70 -23.54
N HIS A 235 12.47 -27.25 -22.34
CA HIS A 235 11.40 -27.71 -21.45
C HIS A 235 10.57 -26.56 -20.87
N ALA A 236 11.19 -25.43 -20.52
CA ALA A 236 10.45 -24.25 -20.09
C ALA A 236 9.55 -23.70 -21.20
N ARG A 237 10.02 -23.73 -22.46
CA ARG A 237 9.23 -23.32 -23.62
C ARG A 237 8.01 -24.22 -23.86
N THR A 238 8.11 -25.53 -23.57
CA THR A 238 6.95 -26.44 -23.70
C THR A 238 5.97 -26.30 -22.54
N LEU A 239 6.45 -25.97 -21.32
CA LEU A 239 5.61 -25.76 -20.14
C LEU A 239 4.86 -24.41 -20.16
N ALA A 240 5.48 -23.35 -20.68
CA ALA A 240 4.92 -22.00 -20.63
C ALA A 240 3.47 -21.90 -21.17
N PRO A 241 3.09 -22.52 -22.31
CA PRO A 241 1.71 -22.50 -22.80
C PRO A 241 0.70 -23.17 -21.85
N MET A 242 1.11 -24.21 -21.11
CA MET A 242 0.25 -24.88 -20.12
C MET A 242 -0.12 -23.95 -18.96
N MET A 243 0.69 -22.91 -18.73
CA MET A 243 0.50 -21.89 -17.70
C MET A 243 -0.13 -20.61 -18.27
N GLY A 244 -0.62 -20.63 -19.52
CA GLY A 244 -1.19 -19.45 -20.18
C GLY A 244 -0.15 -18.43 -20.65
N ILE A 245 1.13 -18.79 -20.71
CA ILE A 245 2.21 -17.93 -21.20
C ILE A 245 2.48 -18.28 -22.67
N HIS A 246 2.15 -17.35 -23.57
CA HIS A 246 2.41 -17.52 -25.00
C HIS A 246 3.92 -17.60 -25.32
N SER A 247 4.31 -18.41 -26.31
CA SER A 247 5.72 -18.55 -26.72
C SER A 247 6.38 -17.20 -27.03
N ASN A 248 5.68 -16.28 -27.71
CA ASN A 248 6.20 -14.94 -27.99
C ASN A 248 6.52 -14.15 -26.70
N THR A 249 5.73 -14.32 -25.64
CA THR A 249 5.99 -13.68 -24.34
C THR A 249 7.23 -14.30 -23.67
N PHE A 250 7.39 -15.61 -23.75
CA PHE A 250 8.59 -16.30 -23.27
C PHE A 250 9.84 -15.88 -24.04
N ASP A 251 9.78 -15.75 -25.37
CA ASP A 251 10.91 -15.33 -26.19
C ASP A 251 11.28 -13.85 -25.94
N LYS A 252 10.28 -12.98 -25.71
CA LYS A 252 10.50 -11.60 -25.22
C LYS A 252 11.16 -11.58 -23.83
N ALA A 253 10.73 -12.45 -22.92
CA ALA A 253 11.36 -12.56 -21.61
C ALA A 253 12.81 -13.05 -21.71
N LYS A 254 13.07 -14.07 -22.55
CA LYS A 254 14.42 -14.57 -22.82
C LYS A 254 15.36 -13.47 -23.32
N THR A 255 14.89 -12.63 -24.24
CA THR A 255 15.69 -11.51 -24.77
C THR A 255 15.91 -10.40 -23.74
N ALA A 256 14.99 -10.19 -22.79
CA ALA A 256 15.10 -9.16 -21.78
C ALA A 256 15.95 -9.54 -20.55
N VAL A 257 15.77 -10.75 -20.00
CA VAL A 257 16.43 -11.19 -18.75
C VAL A 257 17.44 -12.32 -18.92
N GLY A 258 17.56 -12.88 -20.12
CA GLY A 258 18.39 -14.06 -20.43
C GLY A 258 17.61 -15.38 -20.37
N SER A 259 18.09 -16.37 -21.11
CA SER A 259 17.46 -17.70 -21.24
C SER A 259 17.36 -18.43 -19.90
N GLU A 260 18.44 -18.42 -19.13
CA GLU A 260 18.51 -19.15 -17.87
C GLU A 260 17.52 -18.58 -16.84
N LYS A 261 17.48 -17.25 -16.68
CA LYS A 261 16.54 -16.60 -15.75
C LYS A 261 15.09 -16.76 -16.17
N ALA A 262 14.79 -16.63 -17.46
CA ALA A 262 13.44 -16.85 -17.98
C ALA A 262 12.98 -18.30 -17.79
N SER A 263 13.87 -19.26 -18.00
CA SER A 263 13.56 -20.69 -17.82
C SER A 263 13.38 -21.05 -16.34
N CYS A 264 14.23 -20.50 -15.45
CA CYS A 264 14.06 -20.63 -14.00
C CYS A 264 12.71 -20.09 -13.53
N ALA A 265 12.27 -18.96 -14.08
CA ALA A 265 10.98 -18.36 -13.73
C ALA A 265 9.81 -19.32 -14.03
N ILE A 266 9.82 -20.00 -15.17
CA ILE A 266 8.77 -20.99 -15.50
C ILE A 266 8.74 -22.13 -14.48
N PHE A 267 9.91 -22.70 -14.15
CA PHE A 267 10.01 -23.81 -13.19
C PHE A 267 9.55 -23.41 -11.79
N ILE A 268 9.99 -22.25 -11.30
CA ILE A 268 9.63 -21.74 -9.97
C ILE A 268 8.14 -21.40 -9.89
N ILE A 269 7.58 -20.76 -10.92
CA ILE A 269 6.15 -20.41 -10.95
C ILE A 269 5.30 -21.68 -10.94
N LEU A 270 5.71 -22.71 -11.68
CA LEU A 270 5.00 -23.98 -11.71
C LEU A 270 5.06 -24.69 -10.34
N GLN A 271 6.22 -24.68 -9.67
CA GLN A 271 6.38 -25.23 -8.32
C GLN A 271 5.53 -24.47 -7.28
N LEU A 272 5.40 -23.15 -7.41
CA LEU A 272 4.56 -22.33 -6.52
C LEU A 272 3.05 -22.58 -6.71
N GLY A 273 2.65 -23.12 -7.85
CA GLY A 273 1.30 -23.64 -8.11
C GLY A 273 0.18 -22.72 -7.61
N SER A 274 -0.62 -23.24 -6.65
CA SER A 274 -1.83 -22.61 -6.11
C SER A 274 -1.59 -21.27 -5.39
N GLN A 275 -0.35 -20.91 -5.08
CA GLN A 275 -0.02 -19.61 -4.49
C GLN A 275 -0.11 -18.47 -5.50
N ILE A 276 -0.12 -18.77 -6.79
CA ILE A 276 -0.17 -17.78 -7.88
C ILE A 276 -1.52 -17.87 -8.58
N ARG A 277 -2.28 -16.77 -8.51
CA ARG A 277 -3.62 -16.67 -9.12
C ARG A 277 -3.59 -16.61 -10.65
N ASP A 278 -2.57 -15.98 -11.21
CA ASP A 278 -2.38 -15.81 -12.66
C ASP A 278 -0.89 -15.93 -12.99
N PHE A 279 -0.52 -17.08 -13.56
CA PHE A 279 0.85 -17.40 -13.92
C PHE A 279 1.40 -16.47 -15.01
N GLY A 280 0.58 -16.08 -15.98
CA GLY A 280 0.99 -15.23 -17.10
C GLY A 280 1.30 -13.81 -16.67
N ALA A 281 0.41 -13.20 -15.87
CA ALA A 281 0.63 -11.88 -15.31
C ALA A 281 1.83 -11.87 -14.35
N TYR A 282 2.00 -12.93 -13.55
CA TYR A 282 3.12 -13.05 -12.63
C TYR A 282 4.46 -13.19 -13.39
N PHE A 283 4.53 -14.09 -14.37
CA PHE A 283 5.70 -14.26 -15.24
C PHE A 283 6.07 -12.96 -15.93
N HIS A 284 5.10 -12.26 -16.52
CA HIS A 284 5.33 -10.95 -17.12
C HIS A 284 5.87 -9.95 -16.10
N SER A 285 5.33 -9.91 -14.88
CA SER A 285 5.75 -8.96 -13.86
C SER A 285 7.22 -9.12 -13.43
N ILE A 286 7.73 -10.35 -13.40
CA ILE A 286 9.09 -10.68 -12.94
C ILE A 286 10.11 -10.80 -14.07
N THR A 287 9.69 -10.92 -15.34
CA THR A 287 10.60 -11.03 -16.50
C THR A 287 10.58 -9.81 -17.43
N LEU A 288 9.44 -9.12 -17.57
CA LEU A 288 9.27 -7.98 -18.48
C LEU A 288 8.75 -6.72 -17.79
N GLY A 289 8.25 -6.86 -16.55
CA GLY A 289 7.54 -5.82 -15.83
C GLY A 289 8.32 -5.17 -14.70
N LYS A 290 7.59 -4.67 -13.71
CA LYS A 290 8.14 -3.81 -12.65
C LYS A 290 9.03 -4.54 -11.64
N ARG A 291 8.98 -5.88 -11.56
CA ARG A 291 9.69 -6.69 -10.56
C ARG A 291 10.94 -7.37 -11.10
N VAL A 292 11.35 -7.07 -12.34
CA VAL A 292 12.53 -7.69 -12.98
C VAL A 292 13.80 -7.55 -12.15
N GLN A 293 14.06 -6.37 -11.59
CA GLN A 293 15.25 -6.14 -10.76
C GLN A 293 15.19 -6.80 -9.38
N GLN A 294 14.00 -7.19 -8.92
CA GLN A 294 13.78 -7.85 -7.63
C GLN A 294 13.75 -9.37 -7.75
N PHE A 295 13.58 -9.89 -8.97
CA PHE A 295 13.51 -11.31 -9.22
C PHE A 295 14.92 -11.92 -9.22
N ASN A 296 15.25 -12.60 -8.12
CA ASN A 296 16.45 -13.43 -8.03
C ASN A 296 16.06 -14.92 -7.91
N PRO A 297 16.29 -15.74 -8.95
CA PRO A 297 15.99 -17.17 -8.92
C PRO A 297 16.66 -17.92 -7.77
N THR A 298 17.90 -17.57 -7.40
CA THR A 298 18.64 -18.28 -6.34
C THR A 298 17.95 -18.13 -4.98
N VAL A 299 17.62 -16.89 -4.61
CA VAL A 299 16.93 -16.55 -3.36
C VAL A 299 15.55 -17.19 -3.29
N LEU A 300 14.82 -17.25 -4.40
CA LEU A 300 13.50 -17.89 -4.43
C LEU A 300 13.59 -19.41 -4.30
N LEU A 301 14.58 -20.04 -4.95
CA LEU A 301 14.86 -21.47 -4.77
C LEU A 301 15.25 -21.78 -3.31
N ASP A 302 16.06 -20.92 -2.67
CA ASP A 302 16.42 -21.08 -1.24
C ASP A 302 15.23 -20.92 -0.28
N ARG A 303 14.21 -20.15 -0.66
CA ARG A 303 12.96 -20.07 0.11
C ARG A 303 12.10 -21.30 -0.10
N LEU A 304 12.02 -21.81 -1.32
CA LEU A 304 11.26 -23.01 -1.66
C LEU A 304 11.85 -24.25 -0.96
N SER A 305 13.17 -24.42 -0.98
CA SER A 305 13.82 -25.53 -0.27
C SER A 305 13.53 -25.53 1.24
N LYS A 306 13.50 -24.34 1.87
CA LYS A 306 13.13 -24.20 3.29
C LYS A 306 11.64 -24.48 3.55
N ALA A 307 10.74 -24.11 2.63
CA ALA A 307 9.31 -24.34 2.78
C ALA A 307 8.96 -25.83 2.67
N ASP A 308 9.63 -26.57 1.80
CA ASP A 308 9.43 -28.02 1.65
C ASP A 308 9.95 -28.80 2.87
N THR A 309 11.02 -28.34 3.54
CA THR A 309 11.49 -28.96 4.80
C THR A 309 10.57 -28.75 6.01
N VAL A 310 9.63 -27.81 5.96
CA VAL A 310 8.66 -27.54 7.04
C VAL A 310 7.37 -28.33 6.86
N ASN A 311 7.11 -28.83 5.65
CA ASN A 311 5.92 -29.60 5.29
C ASN A 311 6.19 -31.11 5.08
N ALA A 312 7.42 -31.56 5.31
CA ALA A 312 7.82 -32.98 5.34
C ALA A 312 8.01 -33.45 6.79
#